data_AF-A0A2A2RF91-F1
#
_entry.id   AF-A0A2A2RF91-F1
#
_cell.length_a   1.000
_cell.length_b   1.000
_cell.length_c   1.000
_cell.angle_alpha   90.00
_cell.angle_beta   90.00
_cell.angle_gamma   90.00
#
_symmetry.space_group_name_H-M   'P 1'
#
loop_
_entity.id
_entity.type
_entity.pdbx_description
1 polymer ?
#
loop_
_entity_poly.entity_id
_entity_poly.type
_entity_poly.pdbx_seq_one_letter_code
_entity_poly.pdbx_strand_id
1 'polypeptide(L)'
;MNHNPSQRQGPFFPVESVSWTEAVEFCLRASLVLGRTVRLPDEAEHRAALREQRGAPRLAGKGLALTRTVPEVRSGIPEFSDLLGNVAEWLAAGDEPQARAAGGSYLTPEGAAELPLVQVPKSTRSPEIGFRFVVE
;
A
#
# COMPACT_ATOMS: atom_id res chain seq x y z
N MET A 1 -12.15 -12.91 2.86
CA MET A 1 -12.51 -11.47 2.81
C MET A 1 -13.93 -11.30 2.26
N ASN A 2 -14.93 -11.10 3.11
CA ASN A 2 -16.35 -10.95 2.71
C ASN A 2 -16.89 -9.51 2.88
N HIS A 3 -16.07 -8.58 3.36
CA HIS A 3 -16.43 -7.17 3.51
C HIS A 3 -15.19 -6.29 3.30
N ASN A 4 -15.40 -5.02 2.90
CA ASN A 4 -14.34 -4.01 2.84
C ASN A 4 -14.20 -3.36 4.23
N PRO A 5 -13.06 -3.54 4.93
CA PRO A 5 -12.88 -3.01 6.29
C PRO A 5 -12.51 -1.53 6.35
N SER A 6 -12.40 -0.85 5.21
CA SER A 6 -11.94 0.53 5.14
C SER A 6 -12.95 1.51 5.76
N GLN A 7 -12.45 2.52 6.47
CA GLN A 7 -13.19 3.69 6.94
C GLN A 7 -13.86 4.45 5.81
N ARG A 8 -13.19 4.55 4.64
CA ARG A 8 -13.77 5.12 3.42
C ARG A 8 -13.90 4.04 2.36
N GLN A 9 -15.15 3.76 1.97
CA GLN A 9 -15.46 2.80 0.93
C GLN A 9 -15.78 3.51 -0.39
N GLY A 10 -15.40 2.89 -1.48
CA GLY A 10 -15.67 3.33 -2.84
C GLY A 10 -14.69 2.69 -3.81
N PRO A 11 -14.97 2.76 -5.12
CA PRO A 11 -14.18 2.05 -6.13
C PRO A 11 -12.73 2.53 -6.25
N PHE A 12 -12.47 3.76 -5.81
CA PHE A 12 -11.16 4.40 -5.91
C PHE A 12 -10.54 4.71 -4.55
N PHE A 13 -11.12 4.31 -3.42
CA PHE A 13 -10.42 4.44 -2.13
C PHE A 13 -9.47 3.26 -1.94
N PRO A 14 -8.27 3.50 -1.39
CA PRO A 14 -7.39 2.39 -1.02
C PRO A 14 -8.09 1.51 0.01
N VAL A 15 -7.89 0.20 -0.10
CA VAL A 15 -8.31 -0.72 0.96
C VAL A 15 -7.30 -0.63 2.10
N GLU A 16 -7.77 -0.23 3.27
CA GLU A 16 -6.98 -0.17 4.53
C GLU A 16 -7.65 -0.98 5.63
N SER A 17 -7.10 -0.97 6.85
CA SER A 17 -7.59 -1.77 7.99
C SER A 17 -7.57 -3.28 7.72
N VAL A 18 -6.67 -3.71 6.85
CA VAL A 18 -6.36 -5.11 6.58
C VAL A 18 -5.06 -5.50 7.29
N SER A 19 -5.07 -6.69 7.87
CA SER A 19 -3.86 -7.29 8.44
C SER A 19 -2.93 -7.77 7.32
N TRP A 20 -1.65 -7.96 7.66
CA TRP A 20 -0.67 -8.49 6.71
C TRP A 20 -1.11 -9.86 6.16
N THR A 21 -1.64 -10.72 7.04
CA THR A 21 -2.13 -12.05 6.66
C THR A 21 -3.30 -11.98 5.68
N GLU A 22 -4.21 -11.02 5.84
CA GLU A 22 -5.33 -10.80 4.89
C GLU A 22 -4.85 -10.25 3.56
N ALA A 23 -3.84 -9.38 3.56
CA ALA A 23 -3.24 -8.86 2.33
C ALA A 23 -2.55 -9.99 1.54
N VAL A 24 -1.85 -10.90 2.23
CA VAL A 24 -1.30 -12.12 1.62
C VAL A 24 -2.40 -13.05 1.13
N GLU A 25 -3.45 -13.27 1.90
CA GLU A 25 -4.60 -14.08 1.48
C GLU A 25 -5.27 -13.51 0.22
N PHE A 26 -5.40 -12.19 0.13
CA PHE A 26 -5.87 -11.52 -1.08
C PHE A 26 -4.98 -11.84 -2.27
N CYS A 27 -3.65 -11.71 -2.11
CA CYS A 27 -2.69 -12.02 -3.16
C CYS A 27 -2.79 -13.49 -3.62
N LEU A 28 -2.93 -14.43 -2.69
CA LEU A 28 -3.11 -15.85 -3.02
C LEU A 28 -4.40 -16.08 -3.83
N ARG A 29 -5.52 -15.47 -3.42
CA ARG A 29 -6.79 -15.57 -4.16
C ARG A 29 -6.70 -14.90 -5.53
N ALA A 30 -6.07 -13.73 -5.63
CA ALA A 30 -5.84 -13.03 -6.89
C ALA A 30 -4.98 -13.86 -7.84
N SER A 31 -3.97 -14.57 -7.31
CA SER A 31 -3.13 -15.47 -8.10
C SER A 31 -3.94 -16.56 -8.78
N LEU A 32 -4.88 -17.17 -8.06
CA LEU A 32 -5.78 -18.20 -8.59
C LEU A 32 -6.68 -17.67 -9.71
N VAL A 33 -7.16 -16.44 -9.57
CA VAL A 33 -8.05 -15.81 -10.57
C VAL A 33 -7.27 -15.40 -11.82
N LEU A 34 -6.06 -14.86 -11.65
CA LEU A 34 -5.26 -14.32 -12.75
C LEU A 34 -4.40 -15.37 -13.46
N GLY A 35 -4.16 -16.54 -12.84
CA GLY A 35 -3.23 -17.54 -13.37
C GLY A 35 -1.77 -17.05 -13.40
N ARG A 36 -1.43 -16.16 -12.48
CA ARG A 36 -0.12 -15.51 -12.31
C ARG A 36 0.22 -15.44 -10.83
N THR A 37 1.51 -15.39 -10.49
CA THR A 37 1.91 -15.22 -9.10
C THR A 37 1.64 -13.77 -8.70
N VAL A 38 0.79 -13.58 -7.70
CA VAL A 38 0.53 -12.28 -7.06
C VAL A 38 1.02 -12.34 -5.64
N ARG A 39 1.80 -11.33 -5.23
CA ARG A 39 2.34 -11.22 -3.86
C ARG A 39 2.49 -9.77 -3.43
N LEU A 40 2.74 -9.56 -2.15
CA LEU A 40 3.18 -8.26 -1.65
C LEU A 40 4.57 -7.92 -2.23
N PRO A 41 4.86 -6.65 -2.50
CA PRO A 41 6.19 -6.22 -2.93
C PRO A 41 7.21 -6.40 -1.80
N ASP A 42 8.47 -6.65 -2.14
CA ASP A 42 9.56 -6.44 -1.21
C ASP A 42 9.92 -4.93 -1.11
N GLU A 43 10.80 -4.59 -0.17
CA GLU A 43 11.21 -3.20 0.01
C GLU A 43 11.95 -2.63 -1.23
N ALA A 44 12.72 -3.46 -1.93
CA ALA A 44 13.51 -3.03 -3.08
C ALA A 44 12.59 -2.72 -4.27
N GLU A 45 11.58 -3.53 -4.51
CA GLU A 45 10.53 -3.31 -5.51
C GLU A 45 9.73 -2.04 -5.21
N HIS A 46 9.34 -1.82 -3.95
CA HIS A 46 8.65 -0.60 -3.55
C HIS A 46 9.54 0.65 -3.75
N ARG A 47 10.84 0.56 -3.45
CA ARG A 47 11.79 1.66 -3.70
C ARG A 47 12.04 1.87 -5.19
N ALA A 48 12.09 0.81 -6.00
CA ALA A 48 12.22 0.91 -7.45
C ALA A 48 11.02 1.63 -8.06
N ALA A 49 9.80 1.22 -7.67
CA ALA A 49 8.56 1.89 -8.06
C ALA A 49 8.57 3.39 -7.69
N LEU A 50 9.12 3.74 -6.51
CA LEU A 50 9.22 5.14 -6.07
C LEU A 50 10.18 5.96 -6.92
N ARG A 51 11.27 5.35 -7.42
CA ARG A 51 12.22 6.01 -8.34
C ARG A 51 11.63 6.22 -9.73
N GLU A 52 10.75 5.32 -10.16
CA GLU A 52 10.09 5.37 -11.45
C GLU A 52 8.83 6.25 -11.46
N GLN A 53 8.30 6.59 -10.28
CA GLN A 53 7.16 7.50 -10.14
C GLN A 53 7.45 8.84 -10.81
N ARG A 54 6.62 9.18 -11.81
CA ARG A 54 6.65 10.47 -12.48
C ARG A 54 5.85 11.51 -11.69
N GLY A 55 6.30 12.76 -11.73
CA GLY A 55 5.75 13.83 -10.89
C GLY A 55 6.43 13.90 -9.53
N ALA A 56 6.23 14.98 -8.78
CA ALA A 56 6.86 15.14 -7.47
C ALA A 56 6.28 14.09 -6.49
N PRO A 57 7.11 13.18 -5.93
CA PRO A 57 6.69 12.33 -4.82
C PRO A 57 6.37 13.26 -3.66
N ARG A 58 5.09 13.44 -3.36
CA ARG A 58 4.66 14.25 -2.23
C ARG A 58 4.09 13.32 -1.19
N LEU A 59 4.79 13.19 -0.07
CA LEU A 59 4.13 12.86 1.20
C LEU A 59 2.94 13.80 1.28
N ALA A 60 1.72 13.26 1.31
CA ALA A 60 0.53 14.07 1.37
C ALA A 60 0.64 14.96 2.62
N GLY A 61 0.96 16.23 2.42
CA GLY A 61 1.19 17.16 3.49
C GLY A 61 0.00 17.30 4.41
N LYS A 62 0.34 17.53 5.68
CA LYS A 62 -0.51 17.99 6.78
C LYS A 62 -1.89 18.49 6.34
N GLY A 63 -2.93 17.84 6.86
CA GLY A 63 -4.30 18.38 6.83
C GLY A 63 -5.36 17.47 6.23
N LEU A 64 -5.00 16.28 5.75
CA LEU A 64 -6.00 15.27 5.40
C LEU A 64 -6.47 14.55 6.67
N ALA A 65 -7.78 14.58 6.93
CA ALA A 65 -8.38 13.85 8.03
C ALA A 65 -8.47 12.33 7.76
N LEU A 66 -8.48 11.93 6.48
CA LEU A 66 -8.76 10.57 6.00
C LEU A 66 -8.07 10.29 4.65
N THR A 67 -8.11 9.03 4.22
CA THR A 67 -7.66 8.58 2.89
C THR A 67 -8.34 9.35 1.76
N ARG A 68 -7.63 9.50 0.64
CA ARG A 68 -8.14 10.06 -0.62
C ARG A 68 -8.25 8.99 -1.68
N THR A 69 -8.99 9.29 -2.74
CA THR A 69 -9.08 8.39 -3.89
C THR A 69 -7.72 8.25 -4.56
N VAL A 70 -7.37 7.02 -4.94
CA VAL A 70 -6.27 6.76 -5.88
C VAL A 70 -6.66 7.34 -7.24
N PRO A 71 -5.70 7.85 -8.03
CA PRO A 71 -5.97 8.32 -9.38
C PRO A 71 -6.61 7.21 -10.22
N GLU A 72 -7.65 7.56 -10.98
CA GLU A 72 -8.20 6.65 -11.96
C GLU A 72 -7.14 6.38 -13.03
N VAL A 73 -6.87 5.11 -13.30
CA VAL A 73 -5.93 4.69 -14.34
C VAL A 73 -6.54 5.06 -15.69
N ARG A 74 -6.14 6.22 -16.23
CA ARG A 74 -6.47 6.61 -17.61
C ARG A 74 -5.59 5.81 -18.57
N SER A 75 -6.13 5.49 -19.75
CA SER A 75 -5.40 4.74 -20.79
C SER A 75 -3.98 5.27 -20.98
N GLY A 76 -2.96 4.42 -20.82
CA GLY A 76 -1.56 4.83 -20.89
C GLY A 76 -0.59 3.84 -20.21
N ILE A 77 0.66 4.26 -20.06
CA ILE A 77 1.68 3.53 -19.29
C ILE A 77 1.24 3.54 -17.81
N PRO A 78 1.31 2.42 -17.08
CA PRO A 78 1.02 2.40 -15.65
C PRO A 78 1.93 3.40 -14.92
N GLU A 79 1.34 4.45 -14.34
CA GLU A 79 2.05 5.39 -13.49
C GLU A 79 1.92 4.94 -12.04
N PHE A 80 3.03 4.92 -11.31
CA PHE A 80 2.97 4.72 -9.87
C PHE A 80 2.40 5.97 -9.20
N SER A 81 1.40 5.78 -8.34
CA SER A 81 0.84 6.82 -7.50
C SER A 81 0.87 6.41 -6.04
N ASP A 82 0.78 7.40 -5.16
CA ASP A 82 0.57 7.23 -3.72
C ASP A 82 1.60 6.30 -3.03
N LEU A 83 2.82 6.18 -3.58
CA LEU A 83 3.93 5.47 -2.92
C LEU A 83 4.48 6.22 -1.70
N LEU A 84 4.14 7.50 -1.56
CA LEU A 84 4.42 8.32 -0.39
C LEU A 84 3.11 8.96 0.11
N GLY A 85 2.62 8.54 1.27
CA GLY A 85 1.38 9.03 1.86
C GLY A 85 0.11 8.30 1.37
N ASN A 86 -1.06 8.85 1.70
CA ASN A 86 -2.36 8.18 1.64
C ASN A 86 -2.42 7.01 2.62
N VAL A 87 -1.81 5.86 2.31
CA VAL A 87 -1.68 4.73 3.24
C VAL A 87 -0.26 4.18 3.16
N ALA A 88 0.29 3.77 4.29
CA ALA A 88 1.46 2.92 4.29
C ALA A 88 1.07 1.55 3.72
N GLU A 89 2.01 0.84 3.11
CA GLU A 89 1.71 -0.37 2.36
C GLU A 89 2.50 -1.55 2.88
N TRP A 90 1.81 -2.64 3.21
CA TRP A 90 2.43 -3.88 3.64
C TRP A 90 3.46 -4.39 2.64
N LEU A 91 4.65 -4.72 3.14
CA LEU A 91 5.71 -5.39 2.41
C LEU A 91 5.71 -6.90 2.66
N ALA A 92 6.31 -7.65 1.74
CA ALA A 92 6.62 -9.05 1.93
C ALA A 92 7.46 -9.26 3.21
N ALA A 93 7.13 -10.31 3.96
CA ALA A 93 7.79 -10.67 5.20
C ALA A 93 7.92 -12.20 5.31
N GLY A 94 8.97 -12.67 5.98
CA GLY A 94 9.17 -14.08 6.32
C GLY A 94 8.28 -14.52 7.49
N ASP A 95 8.69 -15.50 8.29
CA ASP A 95 7.84 -16.08 9.35
C ASP A 95 7.74 -15.23 10.64
N GLU A 96 8.49 -14.14 10.72
CA GLU A 96 8.50 -13.24 11.87
C GLU A 96 7.10 -12.73 12.24
N PRO A 97 6.80 -12.49 13.53
CA PRO A 97 5.47 -12.04 13.97
C PRO A 97 5.16 -10.60 13.54
N GLN A 98 6.15 -9.87 13.07
CA GLN A 98 6.04 -8.48 12.62
C GLN A 98 6.29 -8.40 11.11
N ALA A 99 5.66 -7.42 10.47
CA ALA A 99 5.91 -7.06 9.09
C ALA A 99 6.14 -5.56 8.99
N ARG A 100 6.76 -5.14 7.89
CA ARG A 100 7.03 -3.74 7.61
C ARG A 100 5.98 -3.19 6.64
N ALA A 101 5.64 -1.92 6.81
CA ALA A 101 4.86 -1.17 5.86
C ALA A 101 5.62 0.09 5.42
N ALA A 102 5.55 0.42 4.14
CA ALA A 102 6.34 1.46 3.49
C ALA A 102 5.48 2.65 3.02
N GLY A 103 6.10 3.79 2.77
CA GLY A 103 5.48 4.94 2.08
C GLY A 103 4.81 5.95 3.00
N GLY A 104 4.44 5.55 4.22
CA GLY A 104 3.74 6.42 5.17
C GLY A 104 2.28 6.70 4.77
N SER A 105 1.53 7.25 5.70
CA SER A 105 0.08 7.48 5.61
C SER A 105 -0.28 8.95 5.36
N TYR A 106 -1.58 9.25 5.32
CA TYR A 106 -2.11 10.62 5.37
C TYR A 106 -1.74 11.39 6.65
N LEU A 107 -1.22 10.74 7.70
CA LEU A 107 -0.71 11.37 8.92
C LEU A 107 0.81 11.60 8.89
N THR A 108 1.52 11.05 7.91
CA THR A 108 2.98 11.16 7.85
C THR A 108 3.40 12.60 7.50
N PRO A 109 4.20 13.27 8.34
CA PRO A 109 4.66 14.62 8.06
C PRO A 109 5.48 14.70 6.75
N GLU A 110 5.42 15.85 6.07
CA GLU A 110 6.25 16.10 4.88
C GLU A 110 7.75 16.10 5.23
N GLY A 111 8.58 15.89 4.20
CA GLY A 111 10.03 16.08 4.29
C GLY A 111 10.84 14.85 4.69
N ALA A 112 10.27 13.63 4.62
CA ALA A 112 11.09 12.43 4.78
C ALA A 112 12.11 12.33 3.64
N ALA A 113 13.40 12.34 4.00
CA ALA A 113 14.51 12.19 3.05
C ALA A 113 14.64 10.74 2.53
N GLU A 114 14.04 9.80 3.24
CA GLU A 114 14.04 8.37 2.93
C GLU A 114 12.62 7.83 2.95
N LEU A 115 12.42 6.65 2.35
CA LEU A 115 11.15 5.93 2.37
C LEU A 115 10.69 5.72 3.84
N PRO A 116 9.54 6.28 4.27
CA PRO A 116 9.02 6.02 5.60
C PRO A 116 8.70 4.54 5.76
N LEU A 117 9.15 3.96 6.86
CA LEU A 117 9.00 2.54 7.16
C LEU A 117 8.53 2.39 8.60
N VAL A 118 7.46 1.63 8.79
CA VAL A 118 6.97 1.25 10.11
C VAL A 118 7.02 -0.27 10.23
N GLN A 119 7.39 -0.77 11.41
CA GLN A 119 7.37 -2.19 11.72
C GLN A 119 6.32 -2.43 12.79
N VAL A 120 5.37 -3.32 12.50
CA VAL A 120 4.20 -3.55 13.34
C VAL A 120 3.83 -5.05 13.33
N PRO A 121 3.10 -5.56 14.34
CA PRO A 121 2.60 -6.93 14.33
C PRO A 121 1.78 -7.24 13.07
N LYS A 122 1.92 -8.44 12.52
CA LYS A 122 1.16 -8.88 11.32
C LYS A 122 -0.35 -8.88 11.51
N SER A 123 -0.81 -8.98 12.75
CA SER A 123 -2.23 -8.91 13.14
C SER A 123 -2.79 -7.49 13.16
N THR A 124 -1.94 -6.46 13.03
CA THR A 124 -2.35 -5.05 13.06
C THR A 124 -3.33 -4.76 11.93
N ARG A 125 -4.44 -4.12 12.26
CA ARG A 125 -5.37 -3.50 11.32
C ARG A 125 -5.39 -2.01 11.64
N SER A 126 -5.02 -1.18 10.68
CA SER A 126 -4.93 0.26 10.87
C SER A 126 -5.50 0.99 9.66
N PRO A 127 -6.22 2.12 9.85
CA PRO A 127 -6.64 2.97 8.75
C PRO A 127 -5.48 3.63 8.00
N GLU A 128 -4.28 3.56 8.58
CA GLU A 128 -3.06 4.07 7.97
C GLU A 128 -2.34 3.04 7.12
N ILE A 129 -2.75 1.76 7.14
CA ILE A 129 -2.04 0.68 6.46
C ILE A 129 -2.97 -0.05 5.49
N GLY A 130 -2.61 0.00 4.22
CA GLY A 130 -3.17 -0.80 3.13
C GLY A 130 -2.09 -1.67 2.49
N PHE A 131 -2.24 -1.95 1.20
CA PHE A 131 -1.23 -2.70 0.45
C PHE A 131 -1.36 -2.45 -1.06
N ARG A 132 -0.25 -2.69 -1.76
CA ARG A 132 -0.25 -2.99 -3.19
C ARG A 132 0.26 -4.42 -3.40
N PHE A 133 0.17 -4.91 -4.63
CA PHE A 133 0.70 -6.20 -5.01
C PHE A 133 1.52 -6.09 -6.29
N VAL A 134 2.44 -7.03 -6.45
CA VAL A 134 3.17 -7.25 -7.69
C VAL A 134 2.63 -8.51 -8.36
N VAL A 135 2.76 -8.56 -9.69
CA VAL A 135 2.38 -9.72 -10.52
C VAL A 135 3.62 -10.16 -11.28
N GLU A 136 3.95 -11.45 -11.20
CA GLU A 136 5.05 -12.09 -11.96
C GLU A 136 4.55 -12.75 -13.24
#